data_AF-A0A4S8QDY0-F1
#
_entry.id   AF-A0A4S8QDY0-F1
#
_cell.length_a   1.000
_cell.length_b   1.000
_cell.length_c   1.000
_cell.angle_alpha   90.00
_cell.angle_beta   90.00
_cell.angle_gamma   90.00
#
_symmetry.space_group_name_H-M   'P 1'
#
loop_
_entity.id
_entity.type
_entity.pdbx_description
1 polymer ?
#
loop_
_entity_poly.entity_id
_entity_poly.type
_entity_poly.pdbx_seq_one_letter_code
_entity_poly.pdbx_strand_id
1 'polypeptide(L)' 'MIERTERQATRWQRERFRKSTRSDSSGNGNCVAAAVDGSAVAVGDTKLPTPDGSFKHLLVTREDWTGLVTAIKA' A
#
# COMPACT_ATOMS: atom_id res chain seq x y z
N MET A 1 -22.74 15.74 -8.63
CA MET A 1 -21.35 15.53 -9.11
C MET A 1 -20.40 15.50 -7.91
N ILE A 2 -20.47 14.47 -7.06
CA ILE A 2 -19.54 14.21 -5.95
C ILE A 2 -19.55 12.69 -5.75
N GLU A 3 -18.71 11.95 -6.47
CA GLU A 3 -18.56 10.50 -6.24
C GLU A 3 -17.24 9.90 -6.75
N ARG A 4 -16.36 10.73 -7.35
CA ARG A 4 -15.10 10.25 -7.92
C ARG A 4 -13.93 10.25 -6.92
N THR A 5 -13.97 11.06 -5.88
CA THR A 5 -12.81 11.24 -4.98
C THR A 5 -12.63 10.08 -3.99
N GLU A 6 -13.72 9.45 -3.53
CA GLU A 6 -13.64 8.36 -2.54
C GLU A 6 -13.40 6.98 -3.18
N ARG A 7 -13.95 6.73 -4.38
CA ARG A 7 -13.71 5.48 -5.13
C ARG A 7 -12.27 5.33 -5.62
N GLN A 8 -11.51 6.44 -5.67
CA GLN A 8 -10.13 6.44 -6.14
C GLN A 8 -9.13 6.14 -5.01
N ALA A 9 -9.43 6.54 -3.77
CA ALA A 9 -8.59 6.27 -2.60
C ALA A 9 -8.54 4.78 -2.20
N THR A 10 -9.51 3.98 -2.64
CA THR A 10 -9.63 2.55 -2.30
C THR A 10 -9.03 1.61 -3.34
N ARG A 11 -8.75 2.07 -4.56
CA ARG A 11 -8.24 1.23 -5.65
C ARG A 11 -6.78 1.53 -5.97
N TRP A 12 -5.89 0.94 -5.17
CA TRP A 12 -4.46 1.01 -5.43
C TRP A 12 -4.04 -0.05 -6.45
N GLN A 13 -3.54 0.40 -7.60
CA GLN A 13 -3.07 -0.49 -8.65
C GLN A 13 -1.80 -1.23 -8.23
N ARG A 14 -1.70 -2.52 -8.59
CA ARG A 14 -0.56 -3.39 -8.25
C ARG A 14 0.77 -2.78 -8.68
N GLU A 15 0.84 -2.11 -9.83
CA GLU A 15 2.08 -1.54 -10.36
C GLU A 15 2.69 -0.44 -9.46
N ARG A 16 1.91 0.14 -8.55
CA ARG A 16 2.39 1.14 -7.58
C ARG A 16 3.11 0.52 -6.38
N PHE A 17 2.96 -0.77 -6.17
CA PHE A 17 3.59 -1.50 -5.07
C PHE A 17 4.92 -2.09 -5.53
N ARG A 18 6.02 -1.67 -4.89
CA ARG A 18 7.34 -2.28 -5.15
C ARG A 18 7.49 -3.56 -4.33
N LYS A 19 7.57 -4.71 -5.00
CA LYS A 19 7.87 -6.00 -4.38
C LYS A 19 9.31 -6.01 -3.83
N SER A 20 9.52 -6.58 -2.65
CA SER A 20 10.86 -6.85 -2.13
C SER A 20 11.52 -7.96 -2.96
N THR A 21 12.72 -7.71 -3.48
CA THR A 21 13.53 -8.69 -4.24
C THR A 21 13.99 -9.88 -3.38
N ARG A 22 13.89 -9.78 -2.04
CA ARG A 22 14.18 -10.88 -1.11
C ARG A 22 13.03 -11.88 -0.97
N SER A 23 11.92 -11.67 -1.67
CA SER A 23 10.72 -12.53 -1.65
C SER A 23 10.56 -13.35 -2.94
N ASP A 24 11.64 -13.48 -3.73
CA ASP A 24 11.69 -14.21 -5.01
C ASP A 24 12.28 -15.62 -4.91
N SER A 25 12.73 -16.05 -3.73
CA SER A 25 13.28 -17.40 -3.50
C SER A 25 12.27 -18.27 -2.77
N SER A 26 11.62 -19.20 -3.48
CA SER A 26 10.91 -20.42 -2.99
C SER A 26 9.95 -20.33 -1.78
N GLY A 27 9.81 -19.17 -1.15
CA GLY A 27 9.00 -18.89 0.02
C GLY A 27 7.79 -18.07 -0.39
N ASN A 28 6.67 -18.77 -0.62
CA ASN A 28 5.26 -18.36 -0.48
C ASN A 28 4.78 -16.94 -0.90
N GLY A 29 5.57 -16.10 -1.59
CA GLY A 29 5.10 -14.87 -2.24
C GLY A 29 4.69 -13.71 -1.33
N ASN A 30 4.45 -13.94 -0.03
CA ASN A 30 5.13 -13.29 1.09
C ASN A 30 5.02 -11.73 1.33
N CYS A 31 4.54 -10.88 0.40
CA CYS A 31 4.98 -9.47 0.39
C CYS A 31 4.00 -8.45 1.01
N VAL A 32 4.46 -7.74 2.05
CA VAL A 32 3.96 -6.41 2.42
C VAL A 32 4.57 -5.40 1.45
N ALA A 33 3.76 -4.51 0.88
CA ALA A 33 4.24 -3.44 0.02
C ALA A 33 3.60 -2.10 0.39
N ALA A 34 4.34 -1.03 0.13
CA ALA A 34 3.85 0.34 0.29
C ALA A 34 3.63 0.99 -1.08
N ALA A 35 2.56 1.75 -1.21
CA ALA A 35 2.25 2.60 -2.35
C ALA A 35 1.98 4.03 -1.85
N VAL A 36 2.29 5.00 -2.70
CA VAL A 36 2.19 6.41 -2.39
C VAL A 36 1.43 7.11 -3.51
N ASP A 37 0.39 7.87 -3.16
CA ASP A 37 -0.43 8.64 -4.09
C ASP A 37 -0.94 9.90 -3.39
N GLY A 38 -0.78 11.06 -4.03
CA GLY A 38 -1.19 12.33 -3.46
C GLY A 38 -0.62 12.51 -2.05
N SER A 39 -1.47 12.76 -1.05
CA SER A 39 -1.14 12.92 0.36
C SER A 39 -1.25 11.62 1.19
N ALA A 40 -1.48 10.48 0.56
CA ALA A 40 -1.74 9.21 1.23
C ALA A 40 -0.62 8.18 0.99
N VAL A 41 -0.47 7.29 1.97
CA VAL A 41 0.39 6.10 1.90
C VAL A 41 -0.48 4.88 2.21
N ALA A 42 -0.46 3.89 1.32
CA ALA A 42 -1.11 2.61 1.52
C ALA A 42 -0.05 1.54 1.83
N VAL A 43 -0.23 0.80 2.93
CA VAL A 43 0.60 -0.36 3.28
C VAL A 43 -0.28 -1.60 3.23
N GLY A 44 -0.03 -2.48 2.27
CA GLY A 44 -0.93 -3.60 1.96
C GLY A 44 -0.23 -4.94 1.90
N ASP A 45 -0.99 -5.99 2.19
CA ASP A 45 -0.59 -7.35 1.85
C ASP A 45 -0.94 -7.63 0.38
N THR A 46 0.10 -7.74 -0.45
CA THR A 46 -0.06 -7.93 -1.90
C THR A 46 -0.25 -9.40 -2.30
N LYS A 47 -0.32 -10.31 -1.32
CA LYS A 47 -0.54 -11.76 -1.56
C LYS A 47 -1.96 -12.09 -1.97
N LEU A 48 -2.94 -11.42 -1.36
CA LEU A 48 -4.35 -11.79 -1.47
C LEU A 48 -5.09 -10.63 -2.11
N PRO A 49 -5.30 -10.66 -3.44
CA PRO A 49 -6.14 -9.67 -4.07
C PRO A 49 -7.56 -9.80 -3.51
N THR A 50 -8.19 -8.67 -3.26
CA THR A 50 -9.62 -8.62 -2.98
C THR A 50 -10.41 -8.97 -4.26
N PRO A 51 -11.72 -9.31 -4.16
CA PRO A 51 -12.51 -9.74 -5.33
C PRO A 51 -12.55 -8.73 -6.49
N ASP A 52 -12.29 -7.45 -6.22
CA ASP A 52 -12.20 -6.35 -7.18
C ASP A 52 -10.81 -6.19 -7.84
N GLY A 53 -9.86 -7.08 -7.51
CA GLY A 53 -8.48 -7.04 -8.00
C GLY A 53 -7.58 -6.03 -7.30
N SER A 54 -8.06 -5.35 -6.25
CA SER A 54 -7.24 -4.51 -5.36
C SER A 54 -6.63 -5.34 -4.23
N PHE A 55 -6.18 -4.71 -3.14
CA PHE A 55 -5.60 -5.40 -1.99
C PHE A 55 -6.07 -4.75 -0.69
N LYS A 56 -6.22 -5.56 0.38
CA LYS A 56 -6.40 -5.00 1.72
C LYS A 56 -5.15 -4.22 2.12
N HIS A 57 -5.34 -2.97 2.52
CA HIS A 57 -4.28 -2.08 2.92
C HIS A 57 -4.70 -1.22 4.10
N LEU A 58 -3.73 -0.88 4.93
CA LEU A 58 -3.84 0.23 5.86
C LEU A 58 -3.56 1.51 5.09
N LEU A 59 -4.47 2.47 5.15
CA LEU A 59 -4.31 3.80 4.56
C LEU A 59 -3.93 4.78 5.67
N VAL A 60 -2.85 5.52 5.49
CA VAL A 60 -2.39 6.56 6.41
C VAL A 60 -2.07 7.84 5.65
N THR A 61 -2.08 8.98 6.35
CA THR A 61 -1.63 10.24 5.76
C THR A 61 -0.11 10.23 5.59
N ARG A 62 0.42 11.04 4.67
CA ARG A 62 1.88 11.22 4.53
C ARG A 62 2.50 11.86 5.78
N GLU A 63 1.76 12.71 6.47
CA GLU A 63 2.21 13.34 7.71
C GLU A 63 2.43 12.29 8.81
N ASP A 64 1.43 11.46 9.07
CA ASP A 64 1.53 10.37 10.05
C ASP A 64 2.65 9.38 9.69
N TRP A 65 2.75 9.04 8.40
CA TRP A 65 3.83 8.18 7.91
C TRP A 65 5.22 8.78 8.17
N THR A 66 5.36 10.09 7.96
CA THR A 66 6.62 10.81 8.22
C THR A 66 6.93 10.83 9.71
N GLY A 67 5.92 11.09 10.55
CA GLY A 67 6.05 11.03 12.01
C GLY A 67 6.50 9.65 12.51
N LEU A 68 5.86 8.59 12.02
CA LEU A 68 6.22 7.20 12.35
C LEU A 68 7.67 6.87 11.97
N VAL A 69 8.07 7.17 10.73
CA VAL A 69 9.43 6.88 10.25
C VAL A 69 10.47 7.67 11.06
N THR A 70 10.15 8.91 11.43
CA THR A 70 11.02 9.74 12.27
C THR A 70 11.19 9.11 13.66
N ALA A 71 10.09 8.69 14.30
CA ALA A 71 10.12 8.07 15.62
C ALA A 71 10.89 6.74 15.63
N ILE A 72 10.80 5.93 14.56
CA ILE A 72 11.54 4.65 14.45
C ILE A 72 13.05 4.87 14.29
N LYS A 73 13.46 5.96 13.64
CA LYS A 73 14.87 6.26 13.35
C LYS A 73 15.60 6.98 14.48
N ALA A 74 14.86 7.55 15.43
CA ALA A 74 15.40 8.19 16.63
C ALA A 74 16.00 7.14 17.58
#